data_AF-A0A0Q6SCN0-F1
#
_entry.id   AF-A0A0Q6SCN0-F1
#
_cell.length_a   1.000
_cell.length_b   1.000
_cell.length_c   1.000
_cell.angle_alpha   90.00
_cell.angle_beta   90.00
_cell.angle_gamma   90.00
#
_symmetry.space_group_name_H-M   'P 1'
#
loop_
_entity.id
_entity.type
_entity.pdbx_description
1 polymer ?
#
loop_
_entity_poly.entity_id
_entity_poly.type
_entity_poly.pdbx_seq_one_letter_code
_entity_poly.pdbx_strand_id
1 'polypeptide(L)'
;MVRPEFVTKARFVGVVEIKGKPVSFFSPPHEEADFLWVDLEQLAQVFVPEDAAKRLVKHSHNFGVASRPTEAAVRDGKIVTIVPHPMAQGFCAFIDQQEGHIELQEDEWSLGPANLEYVKAFADAHSKFMPLSFEALAAAYRNQGGPHIRGAE
;
A
#
# COMPACT_ATOMS: atom_id res chain seq x y z
N MET A 1 33.54 -11.00 0.38
CA MET A 1 33.12 -10.49 1.70
C MET A 1 31.74 -9.90 1.50
N VAL A 2 30.68 -10.65 1.81
CA VAL A 2 29.29 -10.22 1.61
C VAL A 2 28.99 -9.22 2.72
N ARG A 3 28.70 -7.96 2.38
CA ARG A 3 28.22 -6.99 3.36
C ARG A 3 26.83 -7.47 3.80
N PRO A 4 26.52 -7.56 5.10
CA PRO A 4 25.14 -7.77 5.50
C PRO A 4 24.39 -6.52 5.08
N GLU A 5 23.55 -6.62 4.06
CA GLU A 5 22.58 -5.59 3.72
C GLU A 5 21.70 -5.41 4.96
N PHE A 6 21.83 -4.27 5.62
CA PHE A 6 20.88 -3.89 6.64
C PHE A 6 19.56 -3.65 5.92
N VAL A 7 18.65 -4.63 5.98
CA VAL A 7 17.29 -4.47 5.47
C VAL A 7 16.68 -3.26 6.16
N THR A 8 16.45 -2.18 5.42
CA THR A 8 15.77 -1.00 5.92
C THR A 8 14.36 -1.41 6.32
N LYS A 9 14.11 -1.53 7.62
CA LYS A 9 12.78 -1.91 8.11
C LYS A 9 11.79 -0.76 7.92
N ALA A 10 10.60 -1.07 7.43
CA ALA A 10 9.48 -0.13 7.41
C ALA A 10 9.19 0.42 8.82
N ARG A 11 8.93 1.73 8.90
CA ARG A 11 8.59 2.43 10.13
C ARG A 11 7.21 3.02 10.02
N PHE A 12 6.41 2.91 11.08
CA PHE A 12 5.13 3.61 11.17
C PHE A 12 5.36 5.13 11.04
N VAL A 13 4.61 5.78 10.15
CA VAL A 13 4.69 7.24 9.95
C VAL A 13 3.45 7.98 10.42
N GLY A 14 2.27 7.33 10.36
CA GLY A 14 1.03 8.00 10.72
C GLY A 14 -0.24 7.21 10.38
N VAL A 15 -1.37 7.78 10.80
CA VAL A 15 -2.72 7.26 10.54
C VAL A 15 -3.51 8.30 9.75
N VAL A 16 -4.28 7.85 8.76
CA VAL A 16 -5.32 8.64 8.09
C VAL A 16 -6.64 7.88 8.16
N GLU A 17 -7.76 8.60 8.18
CA GLU A 17 -9.10 7.98 8.14
C GLU A 17 -9.56 7.80 6.69
N ILE A 18 -10.10 6.62 6.39
CA ILE A 18 -10.75 6.30 5.11
C ILE A 18 -12.15 5.79 5.43
N LYS A 19 -13.19 6.47 4.95
CA LYS A 19 -14.61 6.17 5.29
C LYS A 19 -14.84 5.98 6.81
N GLY A 20 -14.22 6.82 7.63
CA GLY A 20 -14.34 6.81 9.09
C GLY A 20 -13.59 5.68 9.80
N LYS A 21 -12.73 4.93 9.10
CA LYS A 21 -11.90 3.86 9.68
C LYS A 21 -10.41 4.24 9.60
N PRO A 22 -9.63 4.02 10.67
CA PRO A 22 -8.22 4.38 10.70
C PRO A 22 -7.36 3.43 9.86
N VAL A 23 -6.44 3.98 9.07
CA VAL A 23 -5.53 3.22 8.20
C VAL A 23 -4.06 3.59 8.44
N SER A 24 -3.26 2.55 8.62
CA SER A 24 -1.80 2.51 8.80
C SER A 24 -0.95 2.97 7.62
N PHE A 25 -0.15 4.03 7.72
CA PHE A 25 0.92 4.30 6.75
C PHE A 25 2.32 4.10 7.33
N PHE A 26 3.23 3.64 6.47
CA PHE A 26 4.60 3.25 6.79
C PHE A 26 5.58 3.76 5.76
N SER A 27 6.83 3.98 6.17
CA SER A 27 7.94 4.20 5.23
C SER A 27 8.18 2.93 4.40
N PRO A 28 8.67 3.05 3.16
CA PRO A 28 9.08 1.90 2.37
C PRO A 28 10.19 1.09 3.10
N PRO A 29 10.20 -0.25 2.98
CA PRO A 29 11.20 -1.13 3.60
C PRO A 29 12.49 -1.24 2.77
N HIS A 30 12.94 -0.15 2.17
CA HIS A 30 14.17 -0.08 1.36
C HIS A 30 14.65 1.38 1.26
N GLU A 31 15.82 1.61 0.67
CA GLU A 31 16.44 2.94 0.61
C GLU A 31 16.08 3.74 -0.65
N GLU A 32 15.52 3.09 -1.67
CA GLU A 32 15.10 3.78 -2.90
C GLU A 32 13.91 4.72 -2.64
N ALA A 33 13.87 5.85 -3.35
CA ALA A 33 12.72 6.74 -3.35
C ALA A 33 11.47 5.97 -3.81
N ASP A 34 10.45 5.93 -2.96
CA ASP A 34 9.17 5.28 -3.17
C ASP A 34 8.12 5.99 -2.34
N PHE A 35 6.88 5.60 -2.60
CA PHE A 35 5.72 6.02 -1.88
C PHE A 35 5.59 5.34 -0.51
N LEU A 36 4.69 5.86 0.32
CA LEU A 36 4.28 5.27 1.58
C LEU A 36 3.63 3.91 1.33
N TRP A 37 3.92 2.99 2.22
CA TRP A 37 3.29 1.67 2.28
C TRP A 37 2.14 1.71 3.26
N VAL A 38 1.16 0.83 3.08
CA VAL A 38 -0.10 0.85 3.82
C VAL A 38 -0.40 -0.48 4.49
N ASP A 39 -0.98 -0.45 5.69
CA ASP A 39 -1.50 -1.63 6.38
C ASP A 39 -2.66 -2.25 5.59
N LEU A 40 -2.41 -3.44 5.03
CA LEU A 40 -3.35 -4.14 4.17
C LEU A 40 -4.60 -4.58 4.94
N GLU A 41 -4.47 -5.00 6.20
CA GLU A 41 -5.62 -5.48 6.97
C GLU A 41 -6.56 -4.33 7.25
N GLN A 42 -6.02 -3.20 7.69
CA GLN A 42 -6.82 -2.02 8.00
C GLN A 42 -7.48 -1.44 6.76
N LEU A 43 -6.75 -1.35 5.65
CA LEU A 43 -7.33 -0.92 4.38
C LEU A 43 -8.45 -1.88 3.95
N ALA A 44 -8.25 -3.19 4.05
CA ALA A 44 -9.29 -4.16 3.70
C ALA A 44 -10.52 -4.02 4.61
N GLN A 45 -10.33 -3.83 5.92
CA GLN A 45 -11.43 -3.61 6.86
C GLN A 45 -12.25 -2.35 6.54
N VAL A 46 -11.74 -1.40 5.75
CA VAL A 46 -12.53 -0.26 5.26
C VAL A 46 -13.70 -0.74 4.40
N PHE A 47 -13.44 -1.68 3.50
CA PHE A 47 -14.33 -2.03 2.40
C PHE A 47 -14.98 -3.41 2.53
N VAL A 48 -14.36 -4.34 3.26
CA VAL A 48 -14.89 -5.70 3.44
C VAL A 48 -15.08 -6.04 4.93
N PRO A 49 -15.92 -7.04 5.27
CA PRO A 49 -16.04 -7.55 6.63
C PRO A 49 -14.69 -7.98 7.24
N GLU A 50 -14.57 -7.88 8.56
CA GLU A 50 -13.32 -8.13 9.29
C GLU A 50 -12.75 -9.54 9.04
N ASP A 51 -13.61 -10.56 8.96
CA ASP A 51 -13.20 -11.93 8.68
C ASP A 51 -12.64 -12.09 7.26
N ALA A 52 -13.19 -11.37 6.28
CA ALA A 52 -12.69 -11.33 4.91
C ALA A 52 -11.34 -10.60 4.83
N ALA A 53 -11.18 -9.49 5.53
CA ALA A 53 -9.91 -8.77 5.62
C ALA A 53 -8.79 -9.65 6.21
N LYS A 54 -9.08 -10.38 7.30
CA LYS A 54 -8.14 -11.34 7.90
C LYS A 54 -7.77 -12.48 6.95
N ARG A 55 -8.74 -13.01 6.21
CA ARG A 55 -8.47 -14.03 5.17
C ARG A 55 -7.59 -13.48 4.05
N LEU A 56 -7.85 -12.26 3.59
CA LEU A 56 -7.04 -11.60 2.54
C LEU A 56 -5.56 -11.53 2.94
N VAL A 57 -5.27 -11.06 4.15
CA VAL A 57 -3.91 -11.00 4.69
C VAL A 57 -3.31 -12.40 4.77
N LYS A 58 -4.04 -13.39 5.29
CA LYS A 58 -3.56 -14.77 5.34
C LYS A 58 -3.22 -15.30 3.95
N HIS A 59 -4.02 -14.99 2.93
CA HIS A 59 -3.78 -15.43 1.56
C HIS A 59 -2.61 -14.69 0.90
N SER A 60 -2.39 -13.41 1.19
CA SER A 60 -1.24 -12.66 0.65
C SER A 60 0.11 -13.25 1.12
N HIS A 61 0.13 -13.89 2.30
CA HIS A 61 1.29 -14.64 2.81
C HIS A 61 1.45 -16.07 2.25
N ASN A 62 0.44 -16.60 1.55
CA ASN A 62 0.45 -17.99 1.08
C ASN A 62 0.83 -18.15 -0.40
N PHE A 63 1.04 -17.05 -1.14
CA PHE A 63 1.56 -17.14 -2.50
C PHE A 63 3.05 -17.52 -2.48
N GLY A 64 3.36 -18.71 -2.98
CA GLY A 64 4.70 -19.28 -3.09
C GLY A 64 5.48 -18.71 -4.27
N VAL A 65 5.70 -17.40 -4.30
CA VAL A 65 6.50 -16.72 -5.33
C VAL A 65 7.69 -16.04 -4.66
N ALA A 66 8.86 -16.10 -5.30
CA ALA A 66 10.15 -15.61 -4.80
C ALA A 66 10.16 -14.11 -4.47
N SER A 67 9.24 -13.31 -5.04
CA SER A 67 8.98 -11.93 -4.66
C SER A 67 7.53 -11.78 -4.19
N ARG A 68 7.36 -11.24 -2.98
CA ARG A 68 6.06 -10.84 -2.46
C ARG A 68 6.04 -9.33 -2.35
N PRO A 69 5.04 -8.64 -2.94
CA PRO A 69 4.88 -7.21 -2.75
C PRO A 69 4.18 -6.93 -1.40
N THR A 70 4.59 -7.64 -0.36
CA THR A 70 4.12 -7.52 1.03
C THR A 70 5.33 -7.57 1.95
N GLU A 71 5.29 -6.80 3.04
CA GLU A 71 6.34 -6.80 4.06
C GLU A 71 5.71 -6.83 5.46
N ALA A 72 6.44 -7.37 6.44
CA ALA A 72 6.03 -7.31 7.83
C ALA A 72 6.54 -6.01 8.48
N ALA A 73 5.66 -5.28 9.16
CA ALA A 73 6.02 -4.10 9.94
C ALA A 73 5.54 -4.24 11.39
N VAL A 74 6.12 -3.44 12.29
CA VAL A 74 5.70 -3.39 13.70
C VAL A 74 4.89 -2.13 13.94
N ARG A 75 3.73 -2.30 14.58
CA ARG A 75 2.89 -1.21 15.08
C ARG A 75 2.34 -1.56 16.43
N ASP A 76 2.56 -0.71 17.43
CA ASP A 76 2.03 -0.86 18.79
C ASP A 76 2.24 -2.27 19.38
N GLY A 77 3.43 -2.84 19.15
CA GLY A 77 3.79 -4.18 19.61
C GLY A 77 3.18 -5.35 18.81
N LYS A 78 2.45 -5.08 17.72
CA LYS A 78 1.86 -6.08 16.81
C LYS A 78 2.61 -6.11 15.48
N ILE A 79 2.66 -7.29 14.88
CA ILE A 79 3.12 -7.47 13.50
C ILE A 79 1.93 -7.21 12.58
N VAL A 80 2.10 -6.31 11.61
CA VAL A 80 1.12 -6.01 10.56
C VAL A 80 1.70 -6.33 9.19
N THR A 81 0.82 -6.51 8.21
CA THR A 81 1.21 -6.74 6.82
C THR A 81 1.01 -5.46 6.05
N ILE A 82 2.09 -4.94 5.47
CA ILE A 82 2.06 -3.72 4.68
C ILE A 82 2.27 -4.04 3.20
N VAL A 83 1.72 -3.19 2.34
CA VAL A 83 1.84 -3.29 0.88
C VAL A 83 2.22 -1.95 0.27
N PRO A 84 2.91 -1.93 -0.88
CA PRO A 84 3.20 -0.68 -1.59
C PRO A 84 1.94 -0.10 -2.24
N HIS A 85 2.00 1.18 -2.58
CA HIS A 85 0.89 1.94 -3.16
C HIS A 85 0.15 1.22 -4.32
N PRO A 86 0.82 0.62 -5.32
CA PRO A 86 0.14 -0.03 -6.45
C PRO A 86 -0.73 -1.22 -6.02
N MET A 87 -0.29 -1.98 -5.03
CA MET A 87 -1.04 -3.16 -4.56
C MET A 87 -2.31 -2.74 -3.83
N ALA A 88 -2.22 -1.70 -3.01
CA ALA A 88 -3.38 -1.13 -2.32
C ALA A 88 -4.35 -0.47 -3.31
N GLN A 89 -3.84 0.25 -4.31
CA GLN A 89 -4.67 0.83 -5.37
C GLN A 89 -5.39 -0.26 -6.16
N GLY A 90 -4.68 -1.32 -6.56
CA GLY A 90 -5.26 -2.47 -7.27
C GLY A 90 -6.30 -3.21 -6.45
N PHE A 91 -6.09 -3.35 -5.13
CA PHE A 91 -7.10 -3.91 -4.22
C PHE A 91 -8.39 -3.07 -4.23
N CYS A 92 -8.28 -1.74 -4.08
CA CYS A 92 -9.45 -0.87 -4.11
C CYS A 92 -10.15 -0.89 -5.47
N ALA A 93 -9.40 -0.90 -6.58
CA ALA A 93 -9.97 -1.05 -7.92
C ALA A 93 -10.74 -2.36 -8.10
N PHE A 94 -10.25 -3.45 -7.51
CA PHE A 94 -10.95 -4.73 -7.53
C PHE A 94 -12.26 -4.67 -6.75
N ILE A 95 -12.29 -4.02 -5.58
CA ILE A 95 -13.54 -3.77 -4.83
C ILE A 95 -14.53 -2.98 -5.69
N ASP A 96 -14.08 -1.89 -6.31
CA ASP A 96 -14.91 -1.07 -7.19
C ASP A 96 -15.54 -1.91 -8.31
N GLN A 97 -14.74 -2.77 -8.94
CA GLN A 97 -15.23 -3.68 -9.97
C GLN A 97 -16.26 -4.69 -9.42
N GLN A 98 -16.07 -5.22 -8.22
CA GLN A 98 -17.04 -6.12 -7.57
C GLN A 98 -18.35 -5.42 -7.22
N GLU A 99 -18.32 -4.13 -6.91
CA GLU A 99 -19.49 -3.30 -6.62
C GLU A 99 -20.20 -2.78 -7.88
N GLY A 100 -19.70 -3.13 -9.08
CA GLY A 100 -20.30 -2.75 -10.35
C GLY A 100 -19.82 -1.41 -10.91
N HIS A 101 -18.76 -0.83 -10.34
CA HIS A 101 -18.11 0.37 -10.87
C HIS A 101 -17.13 -0.01 -11.99
N ILE A 102 -17.67 -0.43 -13.14
CA ILE A 102 -16.92 -1.06 -14.25
C ILE A 102 -16.65 -0.08 -15.40
N GLU A 103 -17.44 1.00 -15.53
CA GLU A 103 -17.38 1.87 -16.71
C GLU A 103 -16.35 2.99 -16.58
N LEU A 104 -15.45 3.03 -17.55
CA LEU A 104 -14.56 4.15 -17.82
C LEU A 104 -15.36 5.18 -18.62
N GLN A 105 -15.72 6.31 -18.02
CA GLN A 105 -16.12 7.47 -18.82
C GLN A 105 -14.84 8.16 -19.27
N GLU A 106 -14.64 8.31 -20.59
CA GLU A 106 -13.38 8.81 -21.19
C GLU A 106 -13.00 10.23 -20.71
N ASP A 107 -13.95 10.99 -20.18
CA ASP A 107 -13.83 12.35 -19.67
C ASP A 107 -13.80 12.47 -18.14
N GLU A 108 -14.03 11.38 -17.40
CA GLU A 108 -13.94 11.35 -15.94
C GLU A 108 -12.68 10.62 -15.47
N TRP A 109 -12.07 11.12 -14.40
CA TRP A 109 -11.03 10.41 -13.66
C TRP A 109 -11.64 9.12 -13.10
N SER A 110 -11.57 8.05 -13.90
CA SER A 110 -12.33 6.81 -13.73
C SER A 110 -11.74 5.93 -12.64
N LEU A 111 -11.86 6.38 -11.39
CA LEU A 111 -11.64 5.58 -10.20
C LEU A 111 -13.02 5.35 -9.57
N GLY A 112 -13.37 4.10 -9.29
CA GLY A 112 -14.54 3.82 -8.47
C GLY A 112 -14.38 4.39 -7.05
N PRO A 113 -15.46 4.41 -6.25
CA PRO A 113 -15.46 5.07 -4.95
C PRO A 113 -14.37 4.59 -3.99
N ALA A 114 -14.06 3.29 -3.94
CA ALA A 114 -13.04 2.75 -3.05
C ALA A 114 -11.63 3.23 -3.43
N ASN A 115 -11.30 3.19 -4.72
CA ASN A 115 -10.00 3.64 -5.21
C ASN A 115 -9.84 5.15 -5.04
N LEU A 116 -10.88 5.94 -5.34
CA LEU A 116 -10.86 7.39 -5.15
C LEU A 116 -10.63 7.78 -3.68
N GLU A 117 -11.34 7.13 -2.75
CA GLU A 117 -11.15 7.37 -1.31
C GLU A 117 -9.73 7.02 -0.85
N TYR A 118 -9.20 5.88 -1.31
CA TYR A 118 -7.84 5.48 -1.00
C TYR A 118 -6.80 6.46 -1.56
N VAL A 119 -6.89 6.86 -2.82
CA VAL A 119 -5.91 7.75 -3.47
C VAL A 119 -5.90 9.13 -2.79
N LYS A 120 -7.07 9.67 -2.41
CA LYS A 120 -7.16 10.92 -1.65
C LYS A 120 -6.48 10.79 -0.28
N ALA A 121 -6.78 9.73 0.47
CA ALA A 121 -6.19 9.50 1.78
C ALA A 121 -4.67 9.26 1.71
N PHE A 122 -4.21 8.55 0.68
CA PHE A 122 -2.80 8.32 0.41
C PHE A 122 -2.06 9.63 0.08
N ALA A 123 -2.65 10.50 -0.74
CA ALA A 123 -2.09 11.81 -1.05
C ALA A 123 -1.99 12.70 0.21
N ASP A 124 -3.03 12.70 1.05
CA ASP A 124 -3.02 13.40 2.35
C ASP A 124 -1.92 12.85 3.27
N ALA A 125 -1.84 11.52 3.40
CA ALA A 125 -0.81 10.85 4.19
C ALA A 125 0.60 11.24 3.74
N HIS A 126 0.85 11.27 2.42
CA HIS A 126 2.14 11.68 1.89
C HIS A 126 2.46 13.13 2.20
N SER A 127 1.54 14.04 1.89
CA SER A 127 1.71 15.47 2.15
C SER A 127 2.05 15.74 3.62
N LYS A 128 1.41 15.01 4.53
CA LYS A 128 1.54 15.19 5.97
C LYS A 128 2.75 14.50 6.60
N PHE A 129 3.07 13.28 6.18
CA PHE A 129 4.02 12.42 6.90
C PHE A 129 5.33 12.17 6.14
N MET A 130 5.31 12.23 4.81
CA MET A 130 6.49 12.00 3.98
C MET A 130 6.40 12.82 2.68
N PRO A 131 6.48 14.16 2.77
CA PRO A 131 6.46 15.01 1.60
C PRO A 131 7.71 14.75 0.75
N LEU A 132 7.52 14.59 -0.56
CA LEU A 132 8.60 14.33 -1.51
C LEU A 132 8.93 15.60 -2.29
N SER A 133 10.21 15.83 -2.58
CA SER A 133 10.61 16.81 -3.60
C SER A 133 10.11 16.34 -4.98
N PHE A 134 10.09 17.23 -5.97
CA PHE A 134 9.70 16.86 -7.33
C PHE A 134 10.58 15.73 -7.90
N GLU A 135 11.88 15.77 -7.67
CA GLU A 135 12.83 14.74 -8.09
C GLU A 135 12.55 13.40 -7.40
N ALA A 136 12.28 13.43 -6.09
CA ALA A 136 11.92 12.22 -5.33
C ALA A 136 10.57 11.65 -5.77
N LEU A 137 9.60 12.50 -6.13
CA LEU A 137 8.31 12.12 -6.70
C LEU A 137 8.49 11.41 -8.04
N ALA A 138 9.30 11.99 -8.94
CA ALA A 138 9.61 11.39 -10.24
C ALA A 138 10.36 10.04 -10.09
N ALA A 139 11.25 9.93 -9.11
CA ALA A 139 11.94 8.67 -8.80
C ALA A 139 10.97 7.62 -8.22
N ALA A 140 10.12 8.00 -7.27
CA ALA A 140 9.10 7.13 -6.67
C ALA A 140 8.12 6.60 -7.73
N TYR A 141 7.69 7.44 -8.67
CA TYR A 141 6.83 7.00 -9.78
C TYR A 141 7.43 5.88 -10.63
N ARG A 142 8.77 5.82 -10.76
CA ARG A 142 9.48 4.76 -11.49
C ARG A 142 9.76 3.52 -10.63
N ASN A 143 9.71 3.68 -9.31
CA ASN A 143 10.14 2.69 -8.31
C ASN A 143 9.01 2.26 -7.38
N GLN A 144 7.76 2.28 -7.84
CA GLN A 144 6.61 1.99 -6.97
C GLN A 144 6.72 0.57 -6.40
N GLY A 145 6.95 0.45 -5.08
CA GLY A 145 7.19 -0.82 -4.39
C GLY A 145 8.59 -1.43 -4.60
N GLY A 146 9.52 -0.69 -5.22
CA GLY A 146 10.95 -0.96 -5.21
C GLY A 146 11.36 -2.38 -5.61
N PRO A 147 12.39 -2.96 -4.96
CA PRO A 147 12.86 -4.32 -5.22
C PRO A 147 11.76 -5.38 -5.06
N HIS A 148 10.76 -5.14 -4.21
CA HIS A 148 9.67 -6.08 -3.94
C HIS A 148 8.72 -6.28 -5.12
N ILE A 149 8.60 -5.30 -6.03
CA ILE A 149 7.81 -5.43 -7.27
C ILE A 149 8.67 -5.79 -8.48
N ARG A 150 9.90 -5.28 -8.59
CA ARG A 150 10.76 -5.52 -9.77
C ARG A 150 11.25 -6.97 -9.92
N GLY A 151 11.09 -7.78 -8.87
CA GLY A 151 11.55 -9.16 -8.82
C GLY A 151 12.91 -9.24 -8.14
N ALA A 152 13.05 -10.16 -7.21
CA ALA A 152 14.36 -10.76 -6.96
C ALA A 152 14.70 -11.56 -8.23
N GLU A 153 15.85 -11.25 -8.85
CA GLU A 153 16.41 -12.05 -9.95
C GLU A 153 16.50 -13.54 -9.59
#